data_AF-A0A7X9B1C2-F1
#
_entry.id   AF-A0A7X9B1C2-F1
#
_cell.length_a   1.000
_cell.length_b   1.000
_cell.length_c   1.000
_cell.angle_alpha   90.00
_cell.angle_beta   90.00
_cell.angle_gamma   90.00
#
_symmetry.space_group_name_H-M   'P 1'
#
loop_
_entity.id
_entity.type
_entity.pdbx_description
1 polymer ?
#
loop_
_entity_poly.entity_id
_entity_poly.type
_entity_poly.pdbx_seq_one_letter_code
_entity_poly.pdbx_strand_id
1 'polypeptide(L)'
;MAKKSVQEIDDSATDALTSRKGKRKAAKTKERRQQDGGDDTMSRVALLCQEMCWREAVLLCRKAVAQATADGKEDMAVSLSMALQKIERSLRRQMAASFLNAAKDMLQKEYLLDVGQ
;
A
#
# COMPACT_ATOMS: atom_id res chain seq x y z
N MET A 1 38.03 -38.93 36.11
CA MET A 1 37.96 -38.89 34.64
C MET A 1 36.48 -38.91 34.23
N ALA A 2 35.88 -37.74 34.03
CA ALA A 2 34.46 -37.61 33.72
C ALA A 2 34.28 -37.43 32.21
N LYS A 3 33.73 -38.45 31.53
CA LYS A 3 33.24 -38.34 30.15
C LYS A 3 31.83 -37.72 30.23
N LYS A 4 31.66 -36.50 29.75
CA LYS A 4 30.36 -35.81 29.66
C LYS A 4 29.89 -35.85 28.21
N SER A 5 28.77 -36.51 28.00
CA SER A 5 28.04 -36.62 26.73
C SER A 5 27.17 -35.39 26.47
N VAL A 6 27.19 -34.95 25.21
CA VAL A 6 26.08 -34.44 24.36
C VAL A 6 25.19 -33.32 24.91
N GLN A 7 25.17 -32.18 24.20
CA GLN A 7 23.93 -31.66 23.59
C GLN A 7 24.26 -30.57 22.56
N GLU A 8 24.22 -30.96 21.28
CA GLU A 8 24.04 -30.05 20.17
C GLU A 8 22.67 -29.36 20.34
N ILE A 9 22.68 -28.03 20.31
CA ILE A 9 21.47 -27.22 20.41
C ILE A 9 20.86 -27.17 19.02
N ASP A 10 19.67 -27.76 18.92
CA ASP A 10 18.79 -27.73 17.76
C ASP A 10 18.29 -26.30 17.49
N ASP A 11 18.86 -25.65 16.47
CA ASP A 11 18.49 -24.30 15.99
C ASP A 11 17.11 -24.26 15.30
N SER A 12 16.37 -25.39 15.21
CA SER A 12 15.06 -25.46 14.56
C SER A 12 13.92 -24.84 15.39
N ALA A 13 14.09 -24.67 16.70
CA ALA A 13 13.02 -24.21 17.59
C ALA A 13 12.76 -22.69 17.56
N THR A 14 13.70 -21.89 17.05
CA THR A 14 13.59 -20.42 17.10
C THR A 14 12.70 -19.85 15.99
N ASP A 15 12.58 -20.56 14.86
CA ASP A 15 11.85 -20.06 13.68
C ASP A 15 10.33 -20.33 13.74
N ALA A 16 9.90 -21.34 14.51
CA ALA A 16 8.47 -21.58 14.75
C ALA A 16 7.83 -20.53 15.68
N LEU A 17 8.63 -19.90 16.56
CA LEU A 17 8.17 -18.90 17.53
C LEU A 17 8.04 -17.50 16.92
N THR A 18 8.85 -17.15 15.92
CA THR A 18 8.76 -15.88 15.18
C THR A 18 7.51 -15.83 14.30
N SER A 19 7.17 -16.95 13.65
CA SER A 19 5.99 -17.09 12.76
C SER A 19 4.65 -16.98 13.52
N ARG A 20 4.52 -17.60 14.69
CA ARG A 20 3.30 -17.48 15.53
C ARG A 20 3.14 -16.08 16.13
N LYS A 21 4.23 -15.39 16.47
CA LYS A 21 4.21 -14.02 16.99
C LYS A 21 3.86 -13.00 15.90
N GLY A 22 4.28 -13.24 14.65
CA GLY A 22 3.89 -12.46 13.47
C GLY A 22 2.40 -12.56 13.15
N LYS A 23 1.83 -13.78 13.14
CA LYS A 23 0.39 -13.99 12.90
C LYS A 23 -0.50 -13.40 14.00
N ARG A 24 -0.07 -13.48 15.28
CA ARG A 24 -0.78 -12.81 16.39
C ARG A 24 -0.70 -11.29 16.32
N LYS A 25 0.41 -10.70 15.87
CA LYS A 25 0.48 -9.24 15.63
C LYS A 25 -0.38 -8.80 14.44
N ALA A 26 -0.43 -9.58 13.35
CA ALA A 26 -1.26 -9.27 12.19
C ALA A 26 -2.77 -9.38 12.50
N ALA A 27 -3.18 -10.38 13.29
CA ALA A 27 -4.56 -10.51 13.77
C ALA A 27 -4.93 -9.37 14.74
N LYS A 28 -4.04 -9.02 15.67
CA LYS A 28 -4.27 -7.93 16.62
C LYS A 28 -4.29 -6.54 15.95
N THR A 29 -3.57 -6.34 14.85
CA THR A 29 -3.68 -5.12 14.01
C THR A 29 -4.97 -5.10 13.21
N LYS A 30 -5.51 -6.26 12.78
CA LYS A 30 -6.83 -6.33 12.11
C LYS A 30 -7.99 -6.11 13.09
N GLU A 31 -7.94 -6.66 14.30
CA GLU A 31 -8.98 -6.47 15.33
C GLU A 31 -8.94 -5.06 15.94
N ARG A 32 -7.75 -4.49 16.15
CA ARG A 32 -7.62 -3.10 16.66
C ARG A 32 -7.97 -2.03 15.62
N ARG A 33 -8.14 -2.39 14.35
CA ARG A 33 -8.64 -1.51 13.27
C ARG A 33 -10.17 -1.38 13.24
N GLN A 34 -10.89 -2.20 14.00
CA GLN A 34 -12.36 -2.18 14.04
C GLN A 34 -12.94 -1.60 15.34
N GLN A 35 -12.12 -1.26 16.33
CA GLN A 35 -12.58 -0.92 17.68
C GLN A 35 -12.21 0.47 18.20
N ASP A 36 -11.53 1.31 17.43
CA ASP A 36 -11.33 2.72 17.80
C ASP A 36 -12.08 3.60 16.80
N GLY A 37 -13.01 4.40 17.31
CA GLY A 37 -13.74 5.38 16.52
C GLY A 37 -12.80 6.39 15.88
N GLY A 38 -12.92 6.57 14.57
CA GLY A 38 -12.23 7.63 13.82
C GLY A 38 -10.99 7.17 13.07
N ASP A 39 -11.17 6.32 12.05
CA ASP A 39 -10.20 6.33 10.95
C ASP A 39 -10.44 7.65 10.19
N ASP A 40 -9.74 8.72 10.58
CA ASP A 40 -9.83 10.02 9.94
C ASP A 40 -9.60 9.83 8.43
N THR A 41 -10.51 10.36 7.62
CA THR A 41 -10.50 10.17 6.16
C THR A 41 -9.15 10.60 5.57
N MET A 42 -8.52 11.61 6.16
CA MET A 42 -7.17 12.05 5.79
C MET A 42 -6.10 10.99 6.07
N SER A 43 -6.14 10.33 7.23
CA SER A 43 -5.24 9.23 7.57
C SER A 43 -5.40 8.07 6.58
N ARG A 44 -6.64 7.75 6.20
CA ARG A 44 -6.91 6.70 5.22
C ARG A 44 -6.39 7.05 3.82
N VAL A 45 -6.56 8.29 3.39
CA VAL A 45 -6.00 8.79 2.12
C VAL A 45 -4.47 8.74 2.15
N ALA A 46 -3.83 9.12 3.27
CA ALA A 46 -2.39 9.07 3.41
C ALA A 46 -1.84 7.64 3.31
N LEU A 47 -2.50 6.66 3.92
CA LEU A 47 -2.13 5.25 3.82
C LEU A 47 -2.20 4.74 2.37
N LEU A 48 -3.27 5.05 1.64
CA LEU A 48 -3.41 4.66 0.23
C LEU A 48 -2.30 5.26 -0.65
N CYS A 49 -1.88 6.49 -0.36
CA CYS A 49 -0.73 7.12 -1.04
C CYS A 49 0.59 6.41 -0.73
N GLN A 50 0.82 6.00 0.53
CA GLN A 50 2.02 5.24 0.92
C GLN A 50 2.06 3.86 0.25
N GLU A 51 0.90 3.24 0.06
CA GLU A 51 0.75 1.95 -0.63
C GLU A 51 0.74 2.08 -2.16
N MET A 52 0.92 3.28 -2.72
CA MET A 52 0.88 3.57 -4.17
C MET A 52 -0.48 3.24 -4.83
N CYS A 53 -1.54 3.14 -4.03
CA CYS A 53 -2.93 2.95 -4.45
C CYS A 53 -3.56 4.29 -4.86
N TRP A 54 -2.98 4.92 -5.88
CA TRP A 54 -3.31 6.28 -6.28
C TRP A 54 -4.76 6.44 -6.76
N ARG A 55 -5.33 5.42 -7.40
CA ARG A 55 -6.72 5.45 -7.89
C ARG A 55 -7.70 5.48 -6.71
N GLU A 56 -7.50 4.59 -5.75
CA GLU A 56 -8.30 4.48 -4.55
C GLU A 56 -8.19 5.75 -3.70
N ALA A 57 -6.98 6.30 -3.58
CA ALA A 57 -6.74 7.57 -2.88
C ALA A 57 -7.51 8.73 -3.52
N VAL A 58 -7.50 8.85 -4.86
CA VAL A 58 -8.27 9.88 -5.59
C VAL A 58 -9.77 9.72 -5.34
N LEU A 59 -10.30 8.50 -5.45
CA LEU A 59 -11.73 8.25 -5.26
C LEU A 59 -12.20 8.58 -3.85
N LEU A 60 -11.42 8.17 -2.83
CA LEU A 60 -11.72 8.46 -1.44
C LEU A 60 -11.66 9.97 -1.17
N CYS A 61 -10.62 10.63 -1.66
CA CYS A 61 -10.44 12.08 -1.47
C CYS A 61 -11.56 12.88 -2.14
N ARG A 62 -12.00 12.51 -3.36
CA ARG A 62 -13.15 13.15 -4.03
C ARG A 62 -14.45 13.01 -3.24
N LYS A 63 -14.71 11.83 -2.69
CA LYS A 63 -15.88 11.60 -1.82
C LYS A 63 -15.80 12.45 -0.56
N ALA A 64 -14.62 12.53 0.05
CA ALA A 64 -14.38 13.34 1.23
C ALA A 64 -14.59 14.84 0.97
N VAL A 65 -14.12 15.36 -0.17
CA VAL A 65 -14.38 16.75 -0.59
C VAL A 65 -15.88 16.98 -0.70
N ALA A 66 -16.59 16.12 -1.45
CA ALA A 66 -18.03 16.25 -1.65
C ALA A 66 -18.81 16.23 -0.33
N GLN A 67 -18.43 15.35 0.60
CA GLN A 67 -19.04 15.28 1.92
C GLN A 67 -18.74 16.53 2.76
N ALA A 68 -17.49 17.00 2.78
CA ALA A 68 -17.12 18.20 3.52
C ALA A 68 -17.84 19.45 2.98
N THR A 69 -18.03 19.55 1.67
CA THR A 69 -18.84 20.60 1.04
C THR A 69 -20.32 20.49 1.43
N ALA A 70 -20.89 19.28 1.42
CA ALA A 70 -22.28 19.05 1.83
C ALA A 70 -22.52 19.36 3.33
N ASP A 71 -21.53 19.08 4.17
CA ASP A 71 -21.55 19.35 5.62
C ASP A 71 -21.28 20.83 5.97
N GLY A 72 -21.01 21.70 4.99
CA GLY A 72 -20.64 23.10 5.23
C GLY A 72 -19.26 23.31 5.85
N LYS A 73 -18.38 22.30 5.80
CA LYS A 73 -17.01 22.34 6.33
C LYS A 73 -16.03 22.84 5.26
N GLU A 74 -16.12 24.13 4.92
CA GLU A 74 -15.38 24.71 3.79
C GLU A 74 -13.86 24.56 3.91
N ASP A 75 -13.26 24.83 5.08
CA ASP A 75 -11.82 24.69 5.29
C ASP A 75 -11.32 23.25 5.04
N MET A 76 -12.12 22.27 5.46
CA MET A 76 -11.83 20.86 5.22
C MET A 76 -11.96 20.52 3.73
N ALA A 77 -13.00 21.02 3.06
CA ALA A 77 -13.19 20.81 1.62
C ALA A 77 -12.02 21.43 0.80
N VAL A 78 -11.53 22.62 1.19
CA VAL A 78 -10.39 23.28 0.55
C VAL A 78 -9.11 22.48 0.75
N SER A 79 -8.80 22.08 2.00
CA SER A 79 -7.59 21.29 2.30
C SER A 79 -7.58 19.94 1.57
N LEU A 80 -8.72 19.25 1.54
CA LEU A 80 -8.90 18.02 0.76
C LEU A 80 -8.75 18.25 -0.74
N SER A 81 -9.28 19.36 -1.27
CA SER A 81 -9.16 19.69 -2.70
C SER A 81 -7.71 19.95 -3.10
N MET A 82 -6.92 20.61 -2.24
CA MET A 82 -5.48 20.78 -2.47
C MET A 82 -4.71 19.45 -2.42
N ALA A 83 -5.08 18.55 -1.50
CA ALA A 83 -4.51 17.21 -1.45
C ALA A 83 -4.85 16.42 -2.73
N LEU A 84 -6.10 16.45 -3.18
CA LEU A 84 -6.58 15.78 -4.37
C LEU A 84 -5.71 16.12 -5.61
N GLN A 85 -5.39 17.39 -5.82
CA GLN A 85 -4.54 17.80 -6.96
C GLN A 85 -3.16 17.12 -6.96
N LYS A 86 -2.55 16.94 -5.78
CA LYS A 86 -1.24 16.27 -5.64
C LYS A 86 -1.35 14.78 -5.92
N ILE A 87 -2.42 14.15 -5.45
CA ILE A 87 -2.68 12.71 -5.66
C ILE A 87 -2.95 12.45 -7.14
N GLU A 88 -3.76 13.27 -7.80
CA GLU A 88 -4.06 13.14 -9.24
C GLU A 88 -2.80 13.31 -10.12
N ARG A 89 -1.88 14.21 -9.74
CA ARG A 89 -0.60 14.34 -10.45
C ARG A 89 0.22 13.05 -10.37
N SER A 90 0.23 12.39 -9.21
CA SER A 90 0.94 11.12 -9.00
C SER A 90 0.27 9.98 -9.78
N LEU A 91 -1.06 9.92 -9.78
CA LEU A 91 -1.82 8.95 -10.58
C LEU A 91 -1.51 9.09 -12.08
N ARG A 92 -1.52 10.32 -12.61
CA ARG A 92 -1.20 10.58 -14.02
C ARG A 92 0.21 10.13 -14.38
N ARG A 93 1.19 10.35 -13.51
CA ARG A 93 2.57 9.85 -13.69
C ARG A 93 2.64 8.34 -13.69
N GLN A 94 1.94 7.68 -12.76
CA GLN A 94 1.88 6.21 -12.72
C GLN A 94 1.27 5.64 -14.01
N MET A 95 0.17 6.23 -14.49
CA MET A 95 -0.48 5.81 -15.74
C MET A 95 0.41 6.02 -16.96
N ALA A 96 1.10 7.16 -17.05
CA ALA A 96 2.05 7.42 -18.13
C ALA A 96 3.22 6.43 -18.10
N ALA A 97 3.79 6.16 -16.93
CA ALA A 97 4.87 5.18 -16.77
C ALA A 97 4.41 3.77 -17.15
N SER A 98 3.22 3.34 -16.72
CA SER A 98 2.68 2.03 -17.09
C SER A 98 2.44 1.92 -18.59
N PHE A 99 1.95 2.99 -19.22
CA PHE A 99 1.74 3.02 -20.67
C PHE A 99 3.05 2.93 -21.44
N LEU A 100 4.06 3.73 -21.06
CA LEU A 100 5.37 3.70 -21.71
C LEU A 100 6.05 2.34 -21.58
N ASN A 101 5.96 1.70 -20.42
CA ASN A 101 6.52 0.37 -20.22
C ASN A 101 5.79 -0.67 -21.09
N ALA A 102 4.46 -0.64 -21.11
CA ALA A 102 3.68 -1.53 -21.98
C ALA A 102 3.99 -1.33 -23.47
N ALA A 103 4.18 -0.07 -23.90
CA ALA A 103 4.58 0.25 -25.28
C ALA A 103 5.99 -0.27 -25.60
N LYS A 104 6.95 -0.13 -24.68
CA LYS A 104 8.30 -0.72 -24.83
C LYS A 104 8.24 -2.24 -24.94
N ASP A 105 7.47 -2.90 -24.07
CA ASP A 105 7.31 -4.36 -24.09
C ASP A 105 6.67 -4.83 -25.40
N MET A 106 5.73 -4.06 -25.96
CA MET A 106 5.12 -4.33 -27.27
C MET A 106 6.15 -4.20 -28.39
N LEU A 107 6.89 -3.09 -28.44
CA LEU A 107 7.92 -2.86 -29.46
C LEU A 107 9.05 -3.89 -29.40
N GLN A 108 9.45 -4.33 -28.20
CA GLN A 108 10.46 -5.39 -28.07
C GLN A 108 9.97 -6.71 -28.68
N LYS A 109 8.70 -7.06 -28.48
CA LYS A 109 8.11 -8.26 -29.09
C LYS A 109 8.03 -8.15 -30.61
N GLU A 110 7.64 -6.99 -31.13
CA GLU A 110 7.60 -6.75 -32.58
C GLU A 110 9.00 -6.78 -33.19
N TYR A 111 9.99 -6.15 -32.56
CA TYR A 111 11.38 -6.20 -33.00
C TYR A 111 11.91 -7.63 -33.05
N LEU A 112 11.65 -8.45 -32.02
CA LEU A 112 12.01 -9.87 -32.00
C LEU A 112 11.39 -10.68 -33.14
N LEU A 113 10.24 -10.26 -33.68
CA LEU A 113 9.59 -10.90 -34.84
C LEU A 113 10.21 -10.44 -36.17
N ASP A 114 10.67 -9.18 -36.26
CA ASP A 114 11.20 -8.59 -37.50
C ASP A 114 12.67 -8.94 -37.80
N VAL A 115 13.53 -9.15 -36.79
CA VAL A 115 14.95 -9.53 -36.99
C VAL A 115 15.22 -11.05 -36.93
N GLY A 116 14.17 -11.87 -36.91
CA GLY A 116 14.27 -13.33 -36.83
C GLY A 116 14.32 -14.08 -38.17
N GLN A 117 14.36 -13.38 -39.32
CA GLN A 117 14.51 -13.95 -40.66
C GLN A 117 15.95 -13.87 -41.17
#